data_AF-A0A0B6YKD6-F1
#
_entry.id   AF-A0A0B6YKD6-F1
#
_cell.length_a   1.000
_cell.length_b   1.000
_cell.length_c   1.000
_cell.angle_alpha   90.00
_cell.angle_beta   90.00
_cell.angle_gamma   90.00
#
_symmetry.space_group_name_H-M   'P 1'
#
loop_
_entity.id
_entity.type
_entity.pdbx_description
1 polymer ?
#
loop_
_entity_poly.entity_id
_entity_poly.type
_entity_poly.pdbx_seq_one_letter_code
_entity_poly.pdbx_strand_id
1 'polypeptide(L)'
;ITASATGYKPQSIVVKVTSASAVLVNFTLEVGGVSQWSVIQDFDIGENMQDETYMSNQNIIKTFQDFARSFPNIALYEEMLKTLDGISLPLLHLSKDLVNIEDEQVRKPHVLLLGDLNGDSPVSTEVLVRLVRHLITGFNQ
;
A
#
# COMPACT_ATOMS: atom_id res chain seq x y z
N ILE A 1 -5.80 18.59 -30.67
CA ILE A 1 -4.39 18.69 -30.23
C ILE A 1 -4.30 18.02 -28.87
N THR A 2 -3.29 17.17 -28.67
CA THR A 2 -3.07 16.48 -27.40
C THR A 2 -1.72 16.90 -26.84
N ALA A 3 -1.67 17.27 -25.57
CA ALA A 3 -0.45 17.55 -24.84
C ALA A 3 -0.22 16.45 -23.80
N SER A 4 1.03 16.00 -23.67
CA SER A 4 1.43 14.93 -22.75
C SER A 4 2.83 15.18 -22.22
N ALA A 5 3.08 14.81 -20.96
CA ALA A 5 4.38 14.81 -20.33
C ALA A 5 4.47 13.63 -19.33
N THR A 6 5.67 13.07 -19.12
CA THR A 6 5.89 12.00 -18.15
C THR A 6 5.48 12.45 -16.74
N GLY A 7 4.69 11.65 -16.03
CA GLY A 7 4.18 11.98 -14.69
C GLY A 7 2.96 12.90 -14.68
N TYR A 8 2.32 13.12 -15.85
CA TYR A 8 1.13 13.93 -16.00
C TYR A 8 0.05 13.21 -16.82
N LYS A 9 -1.24 13.44 -16.51
CA LYS A 9 -2.34 12.92 -17.33
C LYS A 9 -2.38 13.66 -18.67
N PRO A 10 -2.42 12.96 -19.82
CA PRO A 10 -2.52 13.62 -21.12
C PRO A 10 -3.86 14.32 -21.28
N GLN A 11 -3.86 15.52 -21.87
CA GLN A 11 -5.08 16.30 -22.13
C GLN A 11 -5.24 16.58 -23.62
N SER A 12 -6.47 16.43 -24.12
CA SER A 12 -6.84 16.65 -25.52
C SER A 12 -7.86 17.78 -25.66
N ILE A 13 -7.55 18.76 -26.50
CA ILE A 13 -8.46 19.87 -26.83
C ILE A 13 -8.71 19.86 -28.34
N VAL A 14 -9.99 19.91 -28.73
CA VAL A 14 -10.39 20.09 -30.13
C VAL A 14 -10.39 21.58 -30.44
N VAL A 15 -9.70 21.97 -31.51
CA VAL A 15 -9.48 23.37 -31.88
C VAL A 15 -9.99 23.58 -33.29
N LYS A 16 -10.86 24.59 -33.47
CA LYS A 16 -11.32 25.01 -34.79
C LYS A 16 -10.46 26.18 -35.26
N VAL A 17 -9.74 25.99 -36.37
CA VAL A 17 -8.87 27.03 -36.95
C VAL A 17 -9.58 27.66 -38.15
N THR A 18 -9.55 28.99 -38.25
CA THR A 18 -10.05 29.76 -39.39
C THR A 18 -8.90 30.30 -40.23
N SER A 19 -9.13 30.56 -41.53
CA SER A 19 -8.10 31.00 -42.49
C SER A 19 -7.42 32.34 -42.17
N ALA A 20 -7.94 33.12 -41.23
CA ALA A 20 -7.50 34.50 -40.97
C ALA A 20 -6.37 34.64 -39.93
N SER A 21 -6.18 33.68 -39.02
CA SER A 21 -5.21 33.83 -37.91
C SER A 21 -4.84 32.49 -37.25
N ALA A 22 -3.64 32.44 -36.67
CA ALA A 22 -3.21 31.34 -35.81
C ALA A 22 -4.02 31.33 -34.50
N VAL A 23 -4.31 30.14 -33.98
CA VAL A 23 -5.01 29.95 -32.70
C VAL A 23 -4.00 29.42 -31.68
N LEU A 24 -3.74 30.19 -30.62
CA LEU A 24 -2.96 29.71 -29.47
C LEU A 24 -3.84 28.91 -28.51
N VAL A 25 -3.28 27.83 -27.98
CA VAL A 25 -3.95 26.96 -27.01
C VAL A 25 -2.98 26.65 -25.89
N ASN A 26 -3.41 26.93 -24.66
CA ASN A 26 -2.63 26.63 -23.45
C ASN A 26 -3.09 25.31 -22.84
N PHE A 27 -2.15 24.54 -22.32
CA PHE A 27 -2.40 23.32 -21.57
C PHE A 27 -1.85 23.47 -20.16
N THR A 28 -2.60 22.99 -19.16
CA THR A 28 -2.11 22.78 -17.79
C THR A 28 -2.38 21.34 -17.45
N LEU A 29 -1.34 20.50 -17.47
CA LEU A 29 -1.48 19.09 -17.23
C LEU A 29 -1.62 18.82 -15.72
N GLU A 30 -2.56 17.97 -15.34
CA GLU A 30 -2.67 17.48 -13.97
C GLU A 30 -1.54 16.50 -13.69
N VAL A 31 -0.87 16.64 -12.54
CA VAL A 31 0.10 15.64 -12.06
C VAL A 31 -0.63 14.31 -12.03
N GLY A 32 -0.20 13.42 -12.90
CA GLY A 32 -0.83 12.16 -13.19
C GLY A 32 0.18 11.10 -12.87
N GLY A 33 -0.01 10.42 -11.75
CA GLY A 33 0.99 9.46 -11.32
C GLY A 33 0.60 8.81 -10.01
N VAL A 34 1.45 7.89 -9.59
CA VAL A 34 1.25 7.06 -8.41
C VAL A 34 1.11 7.94 -7.15
N SER A 35 1.76 9.12 -7.08
CA SER A 35 1.63 10.04 -5.94
C SER A 35 0.23 10.65 -5.80
N GLN A 36 -0.39 11.13 -6.89
CA GLN A 36 -1.77 11.64 -6.83
C GLN A 36 -2.74 10.49 -6.52
N TRP A 37 -2.48 9.29 -7.04
CA TRP A 37 -3.25 8.10 -6.68
C TRP A 37 -3.15 7.82 -5.18
N SER A 38 -1.95 7.86 -4.59
CA SER A 38 -1.75 7.58 -3.16
C SER A 38 -2.50 8.57 -2.26
N VAL A 39 -2.50 9.87 -2.59
CA VAL A 39 -3.29 10.86 -1.85
C VAL A 39 -4.79 10.50 -1.84
N ILE A 40 -5.32 10.03 -2.96
CA ILE A 40 -6.76 9.80 -3.14
C ILE A 40 -7.17 8.41 -2.63
N GLN A 41 -6.30 7.40 -2.78
CA GLN A 41 -6.65 5.98 -2.65
C GLN A 41 -5.84 5.25 -1.57
N ASP A 42 -4.76 5.84 -1.06
CA ASP A 42 -3.85 5.20 -0.11
C ASP A 42 -3.38 6.16 0.99
N PHE A 43 -4.26 7.11 1.36
CA PHE A 43 -4.07 8.04 2.48
C PHE A 43 -2.74 8.81 2.49
N ASP A 44 -2.14 9.03 1.32
CA ASP A 44 -0.83 9.67 1.16
C ASP A 44 0.30 8.98 1.96
N ILE A 45 0.24 7.65 2.09
CA ILE A 45 1.28 6.86 2.80
C ILE A 45 2.56 6.84 1.96
N GLY A 46 3.49 7.74 2.29
CA GLY A 46 4.76 7.88 1.57
C GLY A 46 5.63 6.61 1.56
N GLU A 47 5.54 5.76 2.59
CA GLU A 47 6.25 4.48 2.65
C GLU A 47 5.77 3.48 1.59
N ASN A 48 4.50 3.57 1.15
CA ASN A 48 3.97 2.74 0.07
C ASN A 48 4.43 3.20 -1.32
N MET A 49 5.09 4.36 -1.39
CA MET A 49 5.55 5.02 -2.61
C MET A 49 7.06 4.89 -2.84
N GLN A 50 7.77 4.20 -1.95
CA GLN A 50 9.20 3.98 -2.10
C GLN A 50 9.47 2.88 -3.13
N ASP A 51 10.18 3.23 -4.21
CA ASP A 51 10.42 2.35 -5.37
C ASP A 51 11.85 1.81 -5.45
N GLU A 52 12.72 2.16 -4.50
CA GLU A 52 14.16 1.96 -4.69
C GLU A 52 14.67 0.57 -4.27
N THR A 53 14.05 -0.10 -3.30
CA THR A 53 14.45 -1.47 -2.87
C THR A 53 13.31 -2.24 -2.17
N TYR A 54 13.39 -3.57 -2.21
CA TYR A 54 12.55 -4.46 -1.39
C TYR A 54 13.02 -4.42 0.08
N MET A 55 12.07 -4.55 1.02
CA MET A 55 12.35 -4.65 2.43
C MET A 55 13.11 -5.94 2.75
N SER A 56 14.08 -5.85 3.66
CA SER A 56 14.69 -7.03 4.26
C SER A 56 13.71 -7.68 5.26
N ASN A 57 13.90 -8.98 5.52
CA ASN A 57 13.11 -9.70 6.54
C ASN A 57 13.17 -9.02 7.92
N GLN A 58 14.32 -8.45 8.28
CA GLN A 58 14.48 -7.70 9.52
C GLN A 58 13.62 -6.43 9.56
N ASN A 59 13.54 -5.70 8.43
CA ASN A 59 12.70 -4.51 8.33
C ASN A 59 11.20 -4.87 8.36
N ILE A 60 10.80 -6.00 7.76
CA ILE A 60 9.42 -6.51 7.81
C ILE A 60 9.03 -6.84 9.25
N ILE A 61 9.85 -7.64 9.96
CA ILE A 61 9.62 -7.99 11.36
C ILE A 61 9.49 -6.74 12.23
N LYS A 62 10.43 -5.79 12.08
CA LYS A 62 10.40 -4.53 12.82
C LYS A 62 9.12 -3.76 12.54
N THR A 63 8.71 -3.67 11.27
CA THR A 63 7.48 -2.98 10.86
C THR A 63 6.24 -3.61 11.52
N PHE A 64 6.14 -4.94 11.57
CA PHE A 64 5.04 -5.63 12.24
C PHE A 64 5.03 -5.39 13.75
N GLN A 65 6.20 -5.44 14.39
CA GLN A 65 6.33 -5.11 15.82
C GLN A 65 5.97 -3.65 16.10
N ASP A 66 6.32 -2.72 15.21
CA ASP A 66 5.96 -1.30 15.32
C ASP A 66 4.44 -1.10 15.21
N PHE A 67 3.76 -1.82 14.31
CA PHE A 67 2.29 -1.79 14.23
C PHE A 67 1.63 -2.35 15.48
N ALA A 68 2.05 -3.51 15.96
CA ALA A 68 1.48 -4.12 17.16
C ALA A 68 1.67 -3.24 18.41
N ARG A 69 2.82 -2.54 18.51
CA ARG A 69 3.07 -1.59 19.61
C ARG A 69 2.26 -0.30 19.49
N SER A 70 2.10 0.21 18.28
CA SER A 70 1.42 1.50 18.05
C SER A 70 -0.11 1.35 18.08
N PHE A 71 -0.62 0.18 17.69
CA PHE A 71 -2.05 -0.09 17.54
C PHE A 71 -2.47 -1.40 18.24
N PRO A 72 -2.22 -1.56 19.55
CA PRO A 72 -2.39 -2.84 20.26
C PRO A 72 -3.83 -3.36 20.29
N ASN A 73 -4.82 -2.49 20.08
CA ASN A 73 -6.24 -2.88 20.03
C ASN A 73 -6.63 -3.57 18.71
N ILE A 74 -5.85 -3.36 17.64
CA ILE A 74 -6.20 -3.80 16.29
C ILE A 74 -5.09 -4.54 15.54
N ALA A 75 -3.87 -4.54 16.07
CA ALA A 75 -2.72 -5.26 15.52
C ALA A 75 -2.01 -6.07 16.61
N LEU A 76 -1.75 -7.34 16.32
CA LEU A 76 -0.99 -8.25 17.17
C LEU A 76 0.12 -8.90 16.34
N TYR A 77 1.36 -8.78 16.81
CA TYR A 77 2.51 -9.47 16.23
C TYR A 77 2.70 -10.83 16.92
N GLU A 78 2.84 -11.87 16.13
CA GLU A 78 3.05 -13.24 16.59
C GLU A 78 4.18 -13.90 15.80
N GLU A 79 4.89 -14.83 16.45
CA GLU A 79 5.80 -15.75 15.77
C GLU A 79 5.10 -17.11 15.70
N MET A 80 4.59 -17.48 14.52
CA MET A 80 3.79 -18.69 14.37
C MET A 80 4.60 -19.96 14.59
N LEU A 81 5.67 -20.10 13.80
CA LEU A 81 6.46 -21.32 13.68
C LEU A 81 7.91 -20.95 13.38
N LYS A 82 8.82 -21.88 13.66
CA LYS A 82 10.20 -21.79 13.19
C LYS A 82 10.37 -22.72 11.99
N THR A 83 11.09 -22.27 10.97
CA THR A 83 11.52 -23.13 9.86
C THR A 83 12.50 -24.20 10.37
N LEU A 84 12.82 -25.18 9.52
CA LEU A 84 13.85 -26.19 9.81
C LEU A 84 15.21 -25.55 10.17
N ASP A 85 15.52 -24.41 9.57
CA ASP A 85 16.74 -23.63 9.83
C ASP A 85 16.61 -22.67 11.02
N GLY A 86 15.51 -22.75 11.78
CA GLY A 86 15.29 -21.98 13.00
C GLY A 86 14.81 -20.54 12.78
N ILE A 87 14.39 -20.18 11.57
CA ILE A 87 13.89 -18.83 11.24
C ILE A 87 12.44 -18.73 11.71
N SER A 88 12.13 -17.78 12.60
CA SER A 88 10.74 -17.50 13.00
C SER A 88 9.96 -16.90 11.83
N LEU A 89 8.77 -17.45 11.56
CA LEU A 89 7.82 -16.92 10.59
C LEU A 89 6.98 -15.80 11.25
N PRO A 90 7.14 -14.54 10.83
CA PRO A 90 6.40 -13.43 11.42
C PRO A 90 4.96 -13.43 10.91
N LEU A 91 4.01 -13.26 11.84
CA LEU A 91 2.59 -13.04 11.56
C LEU A 91 2.16 -11.70 12.15
N LEU A 92 1.34 -10.98 11.40
CA LEU A 92 0.60 -9.83 11.92
C LEU A 92 -0.89 -10.11 11.80
N HIS A 93 -1.56 -10.26 12.93
CA HIS A 93 -3.00 -10.42 13.01
C HIS A 93 -3.64 -9.03 13.13
N LEU A 94 -4.58 -8.73 12.22
CA LEU A 94 -5.40 -7.53 12.25
C LEU A 94 -6.87 -7.88 12.54
N SER A 95 -7.47 -7.21 13.52
CA SER A 95 -8.91 -7.28 13.81
C SER A 95 -9.39 -5.94 14.37
N LYS A 96 -10.69 -5.66 14.31
CA LYS A 96 -11.28 -4.47 14.94
C LYS A 96 -11.20 -4.51 16.47
N ASP A 97 -11.20 -5.70 17.06
CA ASP A 97 -11.09 -5.91 18.50
C ASP A 97 -10.17 -7.13 18.72
N LEU A 98 -8.99 -6.87 19.29
CA LEU A 98 -8.05 -7.90 19.73
C LEU A 98 -8.00 -8.03 21.25
N VAL A 99 -8.83 -7.28 21.99
CA VAL A 99 -8.89 -7.35 23.45
C VAL A 99 -9.77 -8.52 23.89
N ASN A 100 -10.81 -8.85 23.11
CA ASN A 100 -11.79 -9.90 23.41
C ASN A 100 -11.72 -11.09 22.45
N ILE A 101 -10.51 -11.59 22.15
CA ILE A 101 -10.28 -12.63 21.14
C ILE A 101 -11.14 -13.89 21.37
N GLU A 102 -11.37 -14.29 22.63
CA GLU A 102 -12.08 -15.54 22.96
C GLU A 102 -13.57 -15.57 22.57
N ASP A 103 -14.27 -14.43 22.57
CA ASP A 103 -15.70 -14.35 22.19
C ASP A 103 -15.89 -14.08 20.68
N GLU A 104 -14.88 -13.50 20.03
CA GLU A 104 -14.93 -13.11 18.63
C GLU A 104 -14.51 -14.20 17.62
N GLN A 105 -13.64 -15.13 18.01
CA GLN A 105 -13.16 -16.22 17.12
C GLN A 105 -14.30 -17.08 16.56
N VAL A 106 -15.45 -17.12 17.22
CA VAL A 106 -16.59 -17.97 16.82
C VAL A 106 -17.46 -17.30 15.74
N ARG A 107 -17.35 -15.98 15.52
CA ARG A 107 -18.33 -15.23 14.70
C ARG A 107 -17.74 -14.45 13.52
N LYS A 108 -16.43 -14.23 13.47
CA LYS A 108 -15.78 -13.48 12.37
C LYS A 108 -15.11 -14.42 11.37
N PRO A 109 -15.16 -14.14 10.06
CA PRO A 109 -14.38 -14.87 9.09
C PRO A 109 -12.89 -14.59 9.30
N HIS A 110 -12.08 -15.64 9.32
CA HIS A 110 -10.62 -15.54 9.36
C HIS A 110 -10.06 -15.66 7.95
N VAL A 111 -9.21 -14.71 7.56
CA VAL A 111 -8.53 -14.70 6.26
C VAL A 111 -7.03 -14.67 6.50
N LEU A 112 -6.32 -15.67 5.96
CA LEU A 112 -4.87 -15.73 5.98
C LEU A 112 -4.32 -15.32 4.61
N LEU A 113 -3.43 -14.33 4.62
CA LEU A 113 -2.67 -13.92 3.44
C LEU A 113 -1.20 -14.24 3.66
N LEU A 114 -0.59 -14.95 2.72
CA LEU A 114 0.80 -15.38 2.78
C LEU A 114 1.57 -14.79 1.59
N GLY A 115 2.76 -14.27 1.87
CA GLY A 115 3.73 -13.82 0.89
C GLY A 115 5.00 -14.67 0.96
N ASP A 116 5.84 -14.53 -0.07
CA ASP A 116 7.19 -15.10 -0.13
C ASP A 116 7.25 -16.62 0.09
N LEU A 117 6.23 -17.34 -0.41
CA LEU A 117 6.19 -18.81 -0.39
C LEU A 117 7.32 -19.42 -1.22
N ASN A 118 7.73 -18.70 -2.27
CA ASN A 118 8.97 -18.95 -3.01
C ASN A 118 9.90 -17.79 -2.64
N GLY A 119 10.98 -18.07 -1.91
CA GLY A 119 11.89 -17.08 -1.30
C GLY A 119 12.66 -16.18 -2.29
N ASP A 120 12.30 -16.20 -3.57
CA ASP A 120 12.82 -15.35 -4.65
C ASP A 120 11.77 -14.31 -5.13
N SER A 121 10.61 -14.24 -4.48
CA SER A 121 9.45 -13.46 -4.91
C SER A 121 9.03 -12.39 -3.88
N PRO A 122 9.90 -11.40 -3.57
CA PRO A 122 9.70 -10.42 -2.49
C PRO A 122 8.52 -9.48 -2.72
N VAL A 123 8.07 -9.34 -3.98
CA VAL A 123 6.93 -8.49 -4.38
C VAL A 123 5.68 -8.83 -3.57
N SER A 124 5.41 -10.12 -3.35
CA SER A 124 4.21 -10.56 -2.64
C SER A 124 4.19 -10.05 -1.19
N THR A 125 5.33 -10.10 -0.50
CA THR A 125 5.45 -9.58 0.87
C THR A 125 5.38 -8.07 0.92
N GLU A 126 5.96 -7.36 -0.05
CA GLU A 126 5.79 -5.90 -0.13
C GLU A 126 4.33 -5.50 -0.26
N VAL A 127 3.59 -6.15 -1.17
CA VAL A 127 2.16 -5.87 -1.36
C VAL A 127 1.39 -6.08 -0.06
N LEU A 128 1.72 -7.13 0.72
CA LEU A 128 1.08 -7.37 2.02
C LEU A 128 1.45 -6.30 3.05
N VAL A 129 2.71 -5.87 3.14
CA VAL A 129 3.12 -4.80 4.07
C VAL A 129 2.43 -3.47 3.72
N ARG A 130 2.33 -3.14 2.41
CA ARG A 130 1.62 -1.95 1.94
C ARG A 130 0.12 -2.03 2.25
N LEU A 131 -0.49 -3.20 2.07
CA LEU A 131 -1.89 -3.45 2.44
C LEU A 131 -2.11 -3.30 3.95
N VAL A 132 -1.21 -3.80 4.79
CA VAL A 132 -1.30 -3.61 6.24
C VAL A 132 -1.27 -2.12 6.61
N ARG A 133 -0.33 -1.35 6.05
CA ARG A 133 -0.27 0.12 6.25
C ARG A 133 -1.58 0.79 5.85
N HIS A 134 -2.10 0.43 4.68
CA HIS A 134 -3.36 0.95 4.16
C HIS A 134 -4.53 0.67 5.12
N LEU A 135 -4.70 -0.59 5.54
CA LEU A 135 -5.79 -1.01 6.42
C LEU A 135 -5.71 -0.35 7.79
N ILE A 136 -4.53 -0.31 8.41
CA ILE A 136 -4.34 0.35 9.71
C ILE A 136 -4.61 1.84 9.59
N THR A 137 -4.06 2.51 8.58
CA THR A 137 -4.26 3.95 8.39
C THR A 137 -5.73 4.27 8.17
N GLY A 138 -6.38 3.57 7.23
CA GLY A 138 -7.79 3.78 6.92
C GLY A 138 -8.75 3.45 8.06
N PHE A 139 -8.40 2.49 8.92
CA PHE A 139 -9.21 2.19 10.12
C PHE A 139 -9.13 3.30 11.19
N ASN A 140 -8.03 4.06 11.23
CA ASN A 140 -7.80 5.11 12.23
C ASN A 140 -8.20 6.53 11.75
N GLN A 141 -8.78 6.66 10.55
CA GLN A 141 -9.33 7.93 10.05
C GLN A 141 -10.80 8.14 10.45
#